data_AF-A0A1A8X0K6-F1
#
_entry.id   AF-A0A1A8X0K6-F1
#
_cell.length_a   1.000
_cell.length_b   1.000
_cell.length_c   1.000
_cell.angle_alpha   90.00
_cell.angle_beta   90.00
_cell.angle_gamma   90.00
#
_symmetry.space_group_name_H-M   'P 1'
#
loop_
_entity.id
_entity.type
_entity.pdbx_description
1 polymer ?
#
loop_
_entity_poly.entity_id
_entity_poly.type
_entity_poly.pdbx_seq_one_letter_code
_entity_poly.pdbx_strand_id
1 'polypeptide(L)'
;MRVTKVFYFIHFLLVLILLESYLCHERRNKSNLIFKNSPFKNLNEKREKKEIYGIVGIVAATLGITLSALGYNYFRRKKKSLWQDLGDETDTILNNTIKCGIYEAKKKIYKEICNVKKLSPSLDEVRAFVEEQFRCKNLDINNYDQRQLDDLCTFALYNIRQSVINLRKNLMVYSQKMD
;
A
#
# COMPACT_ATOMS: atom_id res chain seq x y z
N MET A 1 12.29 -12.65 -10.50
CA MET A 1 13.09 -13.73 -9.86
C MET A 1 14.60 -13.70 -10.17
N ARG A 2 15.15 -12.73 -10.92
CA ARG A 2 16.59 -12.68 -11.24
C ARG A 2 17.39 -11.75 -10.30
N VAL A 3 16.82 -10.63 -9.86
CA VAL A 3 17.52 -9.64 -9.00
C VAL A 3 17.79 -10.17 -7.59
N THR A 4 16.85 -10.92 -7.01
CA THR A 4 17.00 -11.51 -5.67
C THR A 4 18.15 -12.52 -5.59
N LYS A 5 18.32 -13.36 -6.62
CA LYS A 5 19.39 -14.38 -6.64
C LYS A 5 20.78 -13.74 -6.72
N VAL A 6 20.94 -12.67 -7.49
CA VAL A 6 22.21 -11.92 -7.57
C VAL A 6 22.54 -11.26 -6.24
N PHE A 7 21.54 -10.72 -5.53
CA PHE A 7 21.74 -10.09 -4.22
C PHE A 7 22.22 -11.08 -3.15
N TYR A 8 21.63 -12.29 -3.10
CA TYR A 8 22.09 -13.37 -2.23
C TYR A 8 23.51 -13.84 -2.57
N PHE A 9 23.83 -13.92 -3.86
CA PHE A 9 25.17 -14.32 -4.31
C PHE A 9 26.24 -13.30 -3.88
N ILE A 10 25.95 -11.99 -4.01
CA ILE A 10 26.85 -10.92 -3.56
C ILE A 10 27.02 -10.95 -2.04
N HIS A 11 25.94 -11.15 -1.28
CA HIS A 11 26.03 -11.26 0.19
C HIS A 11 26.83 -12.49 0.63
N PHE A 12 26.64 -13.61 -0.04
CA PHE A 12 27.39 -14.84 0.23
C PHE A 12 28.89 -14.66 -0.06
N LEU A 13 29.24 -14.04 -1.20
CA LEU A 13 30.62 -13.68 -1.53
C LEU A 13 31.24 -12.72 -0.51
N LEU A 14 30.48 -11.72 -0.05
CA LEU A 14 30.95 -10.77 0.96
C LEU A 14 31.28 -11.47 2.28
N VAL A 15 30.41 -12.39 2.72
CA VAL A 15 30.64 -13.19 3.93
C VAL A 15 31.86 -14.08 3.77
N LEU A 16 32.06 -14.73 2.62
CA LEU A 16 33.24 -15.57 2.36
C LEU A 16 34.55 -14.78 2.43
N ILE A 17 34.62 -13.59 1.80
CA ILE A 17 35.82 -12.74 1.82
C ILE A 17 36.13 -12.26 3.25
N LEU A 18 35.10 -11.94 4.04
CA LEU A 18 35.25 -11.55 5.45
C LEU A 18 35.70 -12.74 6.32
N LEU A 19 35.19 -13.95 6.07
CA LEU A 19 35.57 -15.15 6.80
C LEU A 19 37.01 -15.57 6.49
N GLU A 20 37.44 -15.45 5.23
CA GLU A 20 38.79 -15.78 4.78
C GLU A 20 39.83 -14.86 5.43
N SER A 21 39.50 -13.58 5.58
CA SER A 21 40.33 -12.61 6.29
C SER A 21 40.50 -12.99 7.76
N TYR A 22 39.45 -13.50 8.41
CA TYR A 22 39.49 -13.96 9.81
C TYR A 22 40.30 -15.26 9.97
N LEU A 23 40.09 -16.25 9.10
CA LEU A 23 40.79 -17.55 9.15
C LEU A 23 42.29 -17.42 8.82
N CYS A 24 42.66 -16.57 7.86
CA CYS A 24 44.07 -16.28 7.56
C CYS A 24 44.75 -15.51 8.72
N HIS A 25 44.02 -14.63 9.40
CA HIS A 25 44.52 -13.91 10.57
C HIS A 25 44.82 -14.85 11.75
N GLU A 26 43.94 -15.82 12.01
CA GLU A 26 44.12 -16.81 13.08
C GLU A 26 45.32 -17.75 12.82
N ARG A 27 45.52 -18.15 11.55
CA ARG A 27 46.67 -18.97 11.13
C ARG A 27 48.00 -18.23 11.30
N ARG A 28 48.04 -16.93 11.02
CA ARG A 28 49.22 -16.06 11.18
C ARG A 28 49.56 -15.79 12.64
N ASN A 29 48.56 -15.68 13.52
CA ASN A 29 48.77 -15.55 14.97
C ASN A 29 49.34 -16.82 15.59
N LYS A 30 49.00 -18.01 15.07
CA LYS A 30 49.57 -19.29 15.52
C LYS A 30 51.04 -19.48 15.10
N SER A 31 51.44 -19.02 13.91
CA SER A 31 52.85 -19.06 13.48
C SER A 31 53.73 -18.01 14.17
N ASN A 32 53.16 -16.85 14.52
CA ASN A 32 53.88 -15.77 15.19
C ASN A 32 54.03 -15.96 16.71
N LEU A 33 53.38 -16.98 17.28
CA LEU A 33 53.50 -17.32 18.70
C LEU A 33 54.91 -17.82 19.09
N ILE A 34 55.71 -18.23 18.10
CA ILE A 34 57.12 -18.63 18.26
C ILE A 34 58.05 -17.40 18.38
N PHE A 35 57.61 -16.21 17.97
CA PHE A 35 58.40 -14.96 18.00
C PHE A 35 57.77 -13.94 18.95
N LYS A 36 57.61 -14.29 20.23
CA LYS A 36 57.13 -13.37 21.26
C LYS A 36 58.30 -12.80 22.03
N ASN A 37 58.74 -11.60 21.63
CA ASN A 37 59.19 -10.50 22.48
C ASN A 37 59.46 -9.28 21.59
N SER A 38 58.44 -8.50 21.28
CA SER A 38 58.63 -7.19 20.64
C SER A 38 57.67 -6.14 21.22
N PRO A 39 58.09 -4.85 21.27
CA PRO A 39 57.34 -3.77 21.92
C PRO A 39 56.06 -3.37 21.15
N PHE A 40 55.75 -4.02 20.03
CA PHE A 40 54.63 -3.70 19.15
C PHE A 40 53.32 -4.43 19.49
N LYS A 41 53.32 -5.31 20.51
CA LYS A 41 52.14 -6.10 20.91
C LYS A 41 50.90 -5.25 21.19
N ASN A 42 51.06 -4.10 21.84
CA ASN A 42 49.95 -3.21 22.22
C ASN A 42 49.38 -2.41 21.03
N LEU A 43 50.15 -2.22 19.96
CA LEU A 43 49.69 -1.54 18.74
C LEU A 43 48.89 -2.48 17.83
N ASN A 44 49.27 -3.76 17.77
CA ASN A 44 48.52 -4.79 17.04
C ASN A 44 47.15 -5.07 17.68
N GLU A 45 47.07 -5.21 19.01
CA GLU A 45 45.78 -5.45 19.69
C GLU A 45 44.78 -4.29 19.49
N LYS A 46 45.25 -3.03 19.38
CA LYS A 46 44.39 -1.87 19.10
C LYS A 46 43.89 -1.85 17.65
N ARG A 47 44.69 -2.31 16.68
CA ARG A 47 44.27 -2.46 15.28
C ARG A 47 43.30 -3.62 15.10
N GLU A 48 43.60 -4.79 15.67
CA GLU A 48 42.72 -5.97 15.66
C GLU A 48 41.33 -5.63 16.22
N LYS A 49 41.26 -4.93 17.36
CA LYS A 49 39.97 -4.51 17.94
C LYS A 49 39.19 -3.59 16.98
N LYS A 50 39.85 -2.63 16.33
CA LYS A 50 39.19 -1.73 15.37
C LYS A 50 38.68 -2.47 14.13
N GLU A 51 39.42 -3.45 13.63
CA GLU A 51 38.99 -4.28 12.50
C GLU A 51 37.78 -5.14 12.88
N ILE A 52 37.79 -5.75 14.07
CA ILE A 52 36.64 -6.52 14.57
C ILE A 52 35.41 -5.64 14.74
N TYR A 53 35.54 -4.43 15.32
CA TYR A 53 34.41 -3.49 15.44
C TYR A 53 33.91 -3.02 14.07
N GLY A 54 34.80 -2.86 13.08
CA GLY A 54 34.43 -2.55 11.70
C GLY A 54 33.60 -3.66 11.06
N ILE A 55 34.01 -4.92 11.24
CA ILE A 55 33.29 -6.09 10.72
C ILE A 55 31.92 -6.22 11.38
N VAL A 56 31.84 -6.07 12.71
CA VAL A 56 30.57 -6.10 13.45
C VAL A 56 29.62 -4.99 12.98
N GLY A 57 30.14 -3.79 12.73
CA GLY A 57 29.35 -2.68 12.19
C GLY A 57 28.77 -2.97 10.80
N ILE A 58 29.56 -3.57 9.91
CA ILE A 58 29.13 -3.94 8.55
C ILE A 58 28.06 -5.03 8.59
N VAL A 59 28.23 -6.06 9.44
CA VAL A 59 27.26 -7.15 9.62
C VAL A 59 25.95 -6.62 10.20
N ALA A 60 26.01 -5.74 11.19
CA ALA A 60 24.81 -5.11 11.78
C ALA A 60 24.06 -4.24 10.75
N ALA A 61 24.78 -3.46 9.94
CA ALA A 61 24.18 -2.62 8.91
C ALA A 61 23.49 -3.46 7.80
N THR A 62 24.13 -4.55 7.34
CA THR A 62 23.55 -5.44 6.33
C THR A 62 22.34 -6.21 6.85
N LEU A 63 22.37 -6.68 8.11
CA LEU A 63 21.21 -7.28 8.76
C LEU A 63 20.06 -6.27 8.93
N GLY A 64 20.36 -5.03 9.29
CA GLY A 64 19.36 -3.95 9.39
C GLY A 64 18.68 -3.65 8.05
N ILE A 65 19.44 -3.58 6.96
CA ILE A 65 18.90 -3.34 5.61
C ILE A 65 18.03 -4.52 5.14
N THR A 66 18.47 -5.76 5.37
CA THR A 66 17.73 -6.96 4.96
C THR A 66 16.44 -7.15 5.76
N LEU A 67 16.45 -6.93 7.08
CA LEU A 67 15.24 -6.92 7.91
C LEU A 67 14.27 -5.81 7.51
N SER A 68 14.77 -4.62 7.19
CA SER A 68 13.95 -3.51 6.71
C SER A 68 13.32 -3.81 5.35
N ALA A 69 14.08 -4.44 4.44
CA ALA A 69 13.58 -4.85 3.12
C ALA A 69 12.56 -5.99 3.21
N LEU A 70 12.74 -6.94 4.12
CA LEU A 70 11.78 -8.02 4.38
C LEU A 70 10.51 -7.48 5.05
N GLY A 71 10.64 -6.60 6.03
CA GLY A 71 9.52 -5.94 6.70
C GLY A 71 8.68 -5.10 5.73
N TYR A 72 9.32 -4.27 4.90
CA TYR A 72 8.63 -3.46 3.91
C TYR A 72 7.83 -4.30 2.89
N ASN A 73 8.40 -5.42 2.43
CA ASN A 73 7.71 -6.33 1.52
C ASN A 73 6.60 -7.14 2.21
N TYR A 74 6.74 -7.48 3.49
CA TYR A 74 5.71 -8.17 4.27
C TYR A 74 4.50 -7.26 4.59
N PHE A 75 4.76 -5.98 4.89
CA PHE A 75 3.70 -4.99 5.14
C PHE A 75 2.98 -4.53 3.88
N ARG A 76 3.56 -4.72 2.69
CA ARG A 76 2.88 -4.53 1.41
C ARG A 76 1.94 -5.73 1.13
N ARG A 77 1.00 -5.99 2.04
CA ARG A 77 -0.17 -6.84 1.73
C ARG A 77 -0.82 -6.24 0.49
N LYS A 78 -0.86 -7.01 -0.59
CA LYS A 78 -1.60 -6.60 -1.79
C LYS A 78 -3.03 -6.31 -1.35
N LYS A 79 -3.47 -5.06 -1.54
CA LYS A 79 -4.88 -4.69 -1.36
C LYS A 79 -5.70 -5.63 -2.22
N LYS A 80 -6.84 -6.07 -1.69
CA LYS A 80 -7.71 -6.99 -2.40
C LYS A 80 -8.40 -6.26 -3.55
N SER A 81 -8.62 -6.96 -4.66
CA SER A 81 -9.53 -6.44 -5.68
C SER A 81 -10.95 -6.55 -5.15
N LEU A 82 -11.67 -5.43 -5.20
CA LEU A 82 -13.05 -5.30 -4.78
C LEU A 82 -13.95 -6.27 -5.57
N TRP A 83 -13.81 -6.27 -6.90
CA TRP A 83 -14.57 -7.14 -7.80
C TRP A 83 -14.35 -8.63 -7.56
N GLN A 84 -13.11 -9.04 -7.25
CA GLN A 84 -12.79 -10.45 -7.06
C GLN A 84 -13.15 -10.97 -5.66
N ASP A 85 -13.00 -10.14 -4.63
CA ASP A 85 -13.22 -10.56 -3.23
C ASP A 85 -14.68 -10.44 -2.83
N LEU A 86 -15.39 -9.41 -3.29
CA LEU A 86 -16.80 -9.18 -2.95
C LEU A 86 -17.79 -9.73 -3.98
N GLY A 87 -17.39 -9.87 -5.26
CA GLY A 87 -18.26 -10.39 -6.32
C GLY A 87 -19.62 -9.67 -6.35
N ASP A 88 -20.71 -10.43 -6.21
CA ASP A 88 -22.11 -9.95 -6.20
C ASP A 88 -22.40 -8.90 -5.10
N GLU A 89 -21.64 -8.90 -3.99
CA GLU A 89 -21.81 -7.88 -2.96
C GLU A 89 -21.37 -6.51 -3.46
N THR A 90 -20.40 -6.45 -4.38
CA THR A 90 -20.01 -5.21 -5.06
C THR A 90 -21.18 -4.62 -5.81
N ASP A 91 -21.89 -5.44 -6.58
CA ASP A 91 -23.04 -4.99 -7.37
C ASP A 91 -24.15 -4.50 -6.45
N THR A 92 -24.34 -5.16 -5.31
CA THR A 92 -25.29 -4.71 -4.29
C THR A 92 -24.91 -3.35 -3.71
N ILE A 93 -23.63 -3.17 -3.33
CA ILE A 93 -23.10 -1.90 -2.81
C ILE A 93 -23.31 -0.80 -3.85
N LEU A 94 -22.90 -1.04 -5.10
CA LEU A 94 -23.02 -0.10 -6.19
C LEU A 94 -24.47 0.31 -6.44
N ASN A 95 -25.38 -0.65 -6.55
CA ASN A 95 -26.79 -0.39 -6.81
C ASN A 95 -27.45 0.38 -5.66
N ASN A 96 -27.10 0.07 -4.41
CA ASN A 96 -27.61 0.80 -3.25
C ASN A 96 -27.07 2.23 -3.22
N THR A 97 -25.78 2.43 -3.48
CA THR A 97 -25.18 3.76 -3.61
C THR A 97 -25.90 4.60 -4.68
N ILE A 98 -26.19 4.01 -5.86
CA ILE A 98 -26.94 4.68 -6.92
C ILE A 98 -28.35 5.06 -6.44
N LYS A 99 -29.07 4.12 -5.79
CA LYS A 99 -30.41 4.37 -5.25
C LYS A 99 -30.41 5.50 -4.22
N CYS A 100 -29.46 5.52 -3.29
CA CYS A 100 -29.28 6.58 -2.30
C CYS A 100 -29.03 7.93 -2.98
N GLY A 101 -28.12 8.00 -3.95
CA GLY A 101 -27.83 9.24 -4.67
C GLY A 101 -29.02 9.77 -5.47
N ILE A 102 -29.80 8.88 -6.11
CA ILE A 102 -31.05 9.27 -6.80
C ILE A 102 -32.09 9.77 -5.81
N TYR A 103 -32.23 9.12 -4.64
CA TYR A 103 -33.17 9.53 -3.60
C TYR A 103 -32.85 10.93 -3.06
N GLU A 104 -31.59 11.20 -2.73
CA GLU A 104 -31.15 12.53 -2.30
C GLU A 104 -31.38 13.60 -3.38
N ALA A 105 -31.09 13.28 -4.64
CA ALA A 105 -31.37 14.19 -5.74
C ALA A 105 -32.88 14.47 -5.90
N LYS A 106 -33.75 13.46 -5.77
CA LYS A 106 -35.21 13.64 -5.77
C LYS A 106 -35.66 14.57 -4.64
N LYS A 107 -35.13 14.36 -3.42
CA LYS A 107 -35.43 15.21 -2.26
C LYS A 107 -35.02 16.67 -2.49
N LYS A 108 -33.92 16.93 -3.20
CA LYS A 108 -33.49 18.28 -3.60
C LYS A 108 -34.41 18.91 -4.66
N ILE A 109 -35.00 18.12 -5.57
CA ILE A 109 -35.97 18.61 -6.56
C ILE A 109 -37.26 19.09 -5.91
N TYR A 110 -37.78 18.34 -4.93
CA TYR A 110 -38.96 18.76 -4.17
C TYR A 110 -38.74 20.05 -3.36
N LYS A 111 -37.48 20.47 -3.16
CA LYS A 111 -37.09 21.71 -2.49
C LYS A 111 -36.74 22.86 -3.47
N GLU A 112 -37.30 22.83 -4.68
CA GLU A 112 -37.24 23.91 -5.70
C GLU A 112 -35.88 24.15 -6.40
N ILE A 113 -34.92 23.22 -6.32
CA ILE A 113 -33.63 23.41 -7.00
C ILE A 113 -33.70 22.99 -8.48
N CYS A 114 -33.78 23.96 -9.40
CA CYS A 114 -33.86 23.72 -10.85
C CYS A 114 -32.52 23.44 -11.57
N ASN A 115 -31.36 23.36 -10.88
CA ASN A 115 -30.06 23.14 -11.52
C ASN A 115 -29.57 21.69 -11.35
N VAL A 116 -29.46 20.92 -12.44
CA VAL A 116 -29.03 19.50 -12.45
C VAL A 116 -27.67 19.28 -11.79
N LYS A 117 -26.74 20.23 -11.96
CA LYS A 117 -25.41 20.16 -11.31
C LYS A 117 -25.50 20.31 -9.79
N LYS A 118 -26.50 21.04 -9.28
CA LYS A 118 -26.78 21.19 -7.84
C LYS A 118 -27.65 20.06 -7.28
N LEU A 119 -28.40 19.37 -8.14
CA LEU A 119 -29.26 18.23 -7.77
C LEU A 119 -28.46 16.95 -7.59
N SER A 120 -27.48 16.72 -8.46
CA SER A 120 -26.63 15.53 -8.37
C SER A 120 -25.68 15.65 -7.17
N PRO A 121 -25.40 14.55 -6.46
CA PRO A 121 -24.43 14.57 -5.39
C PRO A 121 -23.01 14.86 -5.90
N SER A 122 -22.15 15.35 -5.02
CA SER A 122 -20.71 15.46 -5.27
C SER A 122 -20.05 14.06 -5.25
N LEU A 123 -18.81 13.95 -5.75
CA LEU A 123 -18.06 12.70 -5.65
C LEU A 123 -17.80 12.31 -4.19
N ASP A 124 -17.57 13.29 -3.32
CA ASP A 124 -17.35 13.06 -1.89
C ASP A 124 -18.62 12.56 -1.18
N GLU A 125 -19.79 13.11 -1.54
CA GLU A 125 -21.08 12.58 -1.06
C GLU A 125 -21.29 11.13 -1.53
N VAL A 126 -20.95 10.82 -2.79
CA VAL A 126 -21.02 9.44 -3.31
C VAL A 126 -20.05 8.52 -2.56
N ARG A 127 -18.83 8.98 -2.27
CA ARG A 127 -17.86 8.22 -1.46
C ARG A 127 -18.42 7.92 -0.07
N ALA A 128 -19.04 8.90 0.59
CA ALA A 128 -19.70 8.70 1.88
C ALA A 128 -20.83 7.65 1.80
N PHE A 129 -21.60 7.62 0.71
CA PHE A 129 -22.60 6.57 0.51
C PHE A 129 -21.98 5.18 0.35
N VAL A 130 -20.86 5.07 -0.37
CA VAL A 130 -20.13 3.80 -0.50
C VAL A 130 -19.59 3.36 0.86
N GLU A 131 -18.93 4.24 1.60
CA GLU A 131 -18.43 3.97 2.95
C GLU A 131 -19.55 3.49 3.89
N GLU A 132 -20.73 4.11 3.81
CA GLU A 132 -21.90 3.67 4.56
C GLU A 132 -22.34 2.25 4.17
N GLN A 133 -22.35 1.91 2.88
CA GLN A 133 -22.70 0.55 2.43
C GLN A 133 -21.70 -0.49 2.93
N PHE A 134 -20.39 -0.16 2.94
CA PHE A 134 -19.36 -1.01 3.53
C PHE A 134 -19.59 -1.21 5.03
N ARG A 135 -19.88 -0.13 5.76
CA ARG A 135 -20.17 -0.16 7.20
C ARG A 135 -21.40 -1.02 7.51
N CYS A 136 -22.49 -0.85 6.78
CA CYS A 136 -23.72 -1.64 6.94
C CYS A 136 -23.50 -3.14 6.73
N LYS A 137 -22.50 -3.53 5.93
CA LYS A 137 -22.13 -4.91 5.67
C LYS A 137 -21.02 -5.44 6.58
N ASN A 138 -20.56 -4.65 7.56
CA ASN A 138 -19.39 -4.95 8.40
C ASN A 138 -18.11 -5.24 7.59
N LEU A 139 -17.96 -4.58 6.44
CA LEU A 139 -16.78 -4.66 5.58
C LEU A 139 -15.83 -3.50 5.86
N ASP A 140 -14.54 -3.78 5.98
CA ASP A 140 -13.52 -2.73 6.10
C ASP A 140 -13.05 -2.30 4.71
N ILE A 141 -13.48 -1.09 4.32
CA ILE A 141 -13.16 -0.46 3.04
C ILE A 141 -11.64 -0.33 2.81
N ASN A 142 -10.85 -0.23 3.89
CA ASN A 142 -9.40 -0.08 3.78
C ASN A 142 -8.70 -1.36 3.30
N ASN A 143 -9.37 -2.51 3.29
CA ASN A 143 -8.77 -3.75 2.78
C ASN A 143 -8.67 -3.79 1.26
N TYR A 144 -9.36 -2.89 0.56
CA TYR A 144 -9.54 -2.92 -0.88
C TYR A 144 -8.64 -1.92 -1.62
N ASP A 145 -8.43 -2.16 -2.92
CA ASP A 145 -7.67 -1.27 -3.79
C ASP A 145 -8.41 0.07 -3.95
N GLN A 146 -7.75 1.16 -3.54
CA GLN A 146 -8.31 2.50 -3.59
C GLN A 146 -8.70 2.93 -5.01
N ARG A 147 -7.96 2.50 -6.05
CA ARG A 147 -8.33 2.83 -7.44
C ARG A 147 -9.66 2.20 -7.83
N GLN A 148 -9.90 0.96 -7.40
CA GLN A 148 -11.17 0.28 -7.69
C GLN A 148 -12.34 0.91 -6.92
N LEU A 149 -12.10 1.40 -5.70
CA LEU A 149 -13.08 2.19 -4.95
C LEU A 149 -13.39 3.52 -5.64
N ASP A 150 -12.38 4.21 -6.15
CA ASP A 150 -12.54 5.47 -6.89
C ASP A 150 -13.30 5.25 -8.21
N ASP A 151 -13.01 4.17 -8.92
CA ASP A 151 -13.73 3.76 -10.14
C ASP A 151 -15.21 3.47 -9.83
N LEU A 152 -15.48 2.74 -8.73
CA LEU A 152 -16.85 2.44 -8.28
C LEU A 152 -17.62 3.72 -7.93
N CYS A 153 -16.99 4.66 -7.22
CA CYS A 153 -17.60 5.97 -6.91
C CYS A 153 -17.89 6.77 -8.18
N THR A 154 -16.95 6.79 -9.12
CA THR A 154 -17.10 7.51 -10.40
C THR A 154 -18.22 6.92 -11.24
N PHE A 155 -18.29 5.59 -11.31
CA PHE A 155 -19.36 4.88 -12.02
C PHE A 155 -20.73 5.13 -11.38
N ALA A 156 -20.82 5.07 -10.05
CA ALA A 156 -22.06 5.39 -9.33
C ALA A 156 -22.51 6.83 -9.61
N LEU A 157 -21.59 7.81 -9.52
CA LEU A 157 -21.88 9.21 -9.78
C LEU A 157 -22.38 9.45 -11.21
N TYR A 158 -21.77 8.79 -12.20
CA TYR A 158 -22.24 8.86 -13.59
C TYR A 158 -23.69 8.39 -13.71
N ASN A 159 -24.01 7.21 -13.16
CA ASN A 159 -25.36 6.64 -13.22
C ASN A 159 -26.40 7.50 -12.48
N ILE A 160 -26.03 8.06 -11.33
CA ILE A 160 -26.88 9.01 -10.60
C ILE A 160 -27.16 10.24 -11.47
N ARG A 161 -26.14 10.84 -12.08
CA ARG A 161 -26.31 12.01 -12.97
C ARG A 161 -27.23 11.73 -14.14
N GLN A 162 -27.06 10.60 -14.83
CA GLN A 162 -27.95 10.20 -15.93
C GLN A 162 -29.40 10.02 -15.46
N SER A 163 -29.58 9.38 -14.31
CA SER A 163 -30.91 9.20 -13.71
C SER A 163 -31.57 10.53 -13.35
N VAL A 164 -30.82 11.49 -12.80
CA VAL A 164 -31.31 12.84 -12.46
C VAL A 164 -31.68 13.64 -13.70
N ILE A 165 -30.87 13.55 -14.77
CA ILE A 165 -31.19 14.18 -16.06
C ILE A 165 -32.51 13.65 -16.61
N ASN A 166 -32.70 12.33 -16.61
CA ASN A 166 -33.93 11.71 -17.09
C ASN A 166 -35.14 12.08 -16.23
N LEU A 167 -34.97 12.10 -14.90
CA LEU A 167 -36.03 12.50 -13.98
C LEU A 167 -36.48 13.94 -14.24
N ARG A 168 -35.54 14.88 -14.44
CA ARG A 168 -35.85 16.27 -14.79
C ARG A 168 -36.60 16.38 -16.12
N LYS A 169 -36.15 15.66 -17.16
CA LYS A 169 -36.81 15.66 -18.48
C LYS A 169 -38.27 15.24 -18.35
N ASN A 170 -38.53 14.16 -17.62
CA ASN A 170 -39.89 13.67 -17.41
C ASN A 170 -40.76 14.70 -16.68
N LEU A 171 -40.23 15.34 -15.62
CA LEU A 171 -40.96 16.39 -14.90
C LEU A 171 -41.32 17.59 -15.78
N MET A 172 -40.42 18.04 -16.66
CA MET A 172 -40.71 19.12 -17.62
C MET A 172 -41.83 18.75 -18.60
N VAL A 173 -41.83 17.51 -19.11
CA VAL A 173 -42.88 17.03 -20.02
C VAL A 173 -44.24 16.97 -19.33
N TYR A 174 -44.31 16.58 -18.06
CA TYR A 174 -45.56 16.57 -17.31
C TYR A 174 -46.07 17.98 -17.01
N SER A 175 -45.18 18.93 -16.70
CA SER A 175 -45.58 20.34 -16.49
C SER A 175 -46.22 20.96 -17.74
N GLN A 176 -45.68 20.68 -18.93
CA GLN A 176 -46.20 21.22 -20.20
C GLN A 176 -47.53 20.60 -20.66
N LYS A 177 -47.96 19.49 -20.06
CA LYS A 177 -49.24 18.83 -20.38
C LYS A 177 -50.39 19.26 -19.47
N MET A 178 -50.08 20.03 -18.42
CA MET A 178 -51.08 20.53 -17.46
C MET A 178 -51.43 22.01 -17.67
N ASP A 179 -50.75 22.68 -18.61
CA ASP A 179 -51.11 23.99 -19.17
C ASP A 179 -51.89 23.77 -20.49
#